data_AF-A0A9Q0XET1-F1
#
_entry.id   AF-A0A9Q0XET1-F1
#
_cell.length_a   1.000
_cell.length_b   1.000
_cell.length_c   1.000
_cell.angle_alpha   90.00
_cell.angle_beta   90.00
_cell.angle_gamma   90.00
#
_symmetry.space_group_name_H-M   'P 1'
#
loop_
_entity.id
_entity.type
_entity.pdbx_description
1 polymer ?
#
loop_
_entity_poly.entity_id
_entity_poly.type
_entity_poly.pdbx_seq_one_letter_code
_entity_poly.pdbx_strand_id
1 'polypeptide(L)'
;MPNGQAIKYHQSEAYKYLGILQLDYIKHGQLKNVVSKEYIQRVRKVLKSKLNGGNTIKAINSWAIPVIRYTAGIINWTQMELDSLDRKTRKLMTFHYALHPHSDVDRLYLPRKLGGRSLLQVNQTVGKACIGRLCKNSTQPALLEVKNKEMFKDSMSEVAWANA
;
A
#
# COMPACT_ATOMS: atom_id res chain seq x y z
N MET A 1 27.25 27.32 25.17
CA MET A 1 27.16 26.49 23.94
C MET A 1 27.58 25.07 24.29
N PRO A 2 27.04 24.02 23.66
CA PRO A 2 27.41 22.64 24.00
C PRO A 2 28.89 22.39 23.70
N ASN A 3 29.62 21.81 24.65
CA ASN A 3 31.04 21.50 24.57
C ASN A 3 31.30 20.58 23.37
N GLY A 4 32.24 20.95 22.48
CA GLY A 4 32.56 20.31 21.20
C GLY A 4 33.09 18.86 21.28
N GLN A 5 32.44 17.99 22.05
CA GLN A 5 32.61 16.55 21.96
C GLN A 5 32.09 16.09 20.60
N ALA A 6 33.01 15.56 19.78
CA ALA A 6 32.66 14.89 18.54
C ALA A 6 31.64 13.78 18.84
N ILE A 7 30.50 13.84 18.14
CA ILE A 7 29.46 12.81 18.21
C ILE A 7 30.12 11.49 17.81
N LYS A 8 30.25 10.55 18.75
CA LYS A 8 30.76 9.21 18.46
C LYS A 8 29.80 8.57 17.44
N TYR A 9 30.30 8.32 16.23
CA TYR A 9 29.59 7.59 15.19
C TYR A 9 29.41 6.15 15.66
N HIS A 10 28.25 5.86 16.25
CA HIS A 10 27.88 4.48 16.59
C HIS A 10 27.63 3.75 15.27
N GLN A 11 28.44 2.74 14.96
CA GLN A 11 28.31 2.00 13.71
C GLN A 11 26.95 1.29 13.63
N SER A 12 26.20 1.65 12.57
CA SER A 12 25.36 0.76 11.74
C SER A 12 24.16 0.04 12.36
N GLU A 13 23.57 0.53 13.45
CA GLU A 13 22.20 0.09 13.79
C GLU A 13 21.18 0.84 12.93
N ALA A 14 20.35 0.10 12.19
CA ALA A 14 19.30 0.67 11.36
C ALA A 14 18.32 1.49 12.21
N TYR A 15 18.32 2.81 12.05
CA TYR A 15 17.40 3.69 12.78
C TYR A 15 16.00 3.61 12.18
N LYS A 16 14.96 3.74 13.01
CA LYS A 16 13.56 3.71 12.56
C LYS A 16 13.01 5.13 12.43
N TYR A 17 12.90 5.64 11.21
CA TYR A 17 12.31 6.94 10.92
C TYR A 17 10.90 6.79 10.33
N LEU A 18 9.91 7.50 10.89
CA LEU A 18 8.50 7.44 10.47
C LEU A 18 7.95 6.01 10.26
N GLY A 19 8.38 5.08 11.11
CA GLY A 19 7.98 3.68 11.04
C GLY A 19 8.79 2.79 10.10
N ILE A 20 9.77 3.35 9.38
CA ILE A 20 10.57 2.68 8.35
C ILE A 20 12.00 2.51 8.85
N LEU A 21 12.57 1.31 8.69
CA LEU A 21 13.97 1.06 9.01
C LEU A 21 14.85 1.68 7.92
N GLN A 22 15.66 2.66 8.30
CA GLN A 22 16.54 3.43 7.45
C GLN A 22 18.00 3.14 7.85
N LEU A 23 18.76 2.58 6.90
CA LEU A 23 20.23 2.64 6.88
C LEU A 23 20.63 3.70 5.83
N ASP A 24 21.84 3.61 5.27
CA ASP A 24 22.25 4.42 4.10
C ASP A 24 21.32 4.24 2.88
N TYR A 25 20.60 3.12 2.81
CA TYR A 25 19.61 2.81 1.76
C TYR A 25 18.35 2.14 2.33
N ILE A 26 17.23 2.28 1.61
CA ILE A 26 15.95 1.63 1.95
C ILE A 26 16.03 0.15 1.58
N LYS A 27 15.92 -0.74 2.58
CA LYS A 27 15.82 -2.19 2.36
C LYS A 27 14.42 -2.59 1.89
N HIS A 28 14.11 -2.31 0.62
CA HIS A 28 12.78 -2.52 0.04
C HIS A 28 12.22 -3.93 0.26
N GLY A 29 13.01 -4.99 0.06
CA GLY A 29 12.55 -6.37 0.23
C GLY A 29 12.10 -6.70 1.66
N GLN A 30 12.86 -6.27 2.67
CA GLN A 30 12.49 -6.45 4.07
C GLN A 30 11.24 -5.65 4.42
N LEU A 31 11.16 -4.41 3.93
CA LEU A 31 10.03 -3.53 4.21
C LEU A 31 8.73 -4.05 3.57
N LYS A 32 8.79 -4.58 2.34
CA LYS A 32 7.65 -5.26 1.68
C LYS A 32 7.10 -6.38 2.54
N ASN A 33 7.97 -7.21 3.12
CA ASN A 33 7.56 -8.32 3.98
C ASN A 33 6.90 -7.83 5.27
N VAL A 34 7.49 -6.84 5.94
CA VAL A 34 6.94 -6.24 7.16
C VAL A 34 5.57 -5.63 6.89
N VAL A 35 5.45 -4.82 5.84
CA VAL A 35 4.22 -4.14 5.44
C VAL A 35 3.13 -5.14 5.04
N SER A 36 3.47 -6.14 4.24
CA SER A 36 2.55 -7.21 3.84
C SER A 36 2.04 -8.00 5.04
N LYS A 37 2.92 -8.30 5.98
CA LYS A 37 2.58 -9.02 7.22
C LYS A 37 1.63 -8.18 8.08
N GLU A 38 1.91 -6.90 8.28
CA GLU A 38 1.06 -5.99 9.04
C GLU A 38 -0.32 -5.84 8.39
N TYR A 39 -0.38 -5.63 7.07
CA TYR A 39 -1.64 -5.58 6.32
C TYR A 39 -2.47 -6.85 6.53
N ILE A 40 -1.88 -8.03 6.34
CA ILE A 40 -2.56 -9.33 6.53
C ILE A 40 -3.02 -9.50 7.98
N GLN A 41 -2.22 -9.09 8.96
CA GLN A 41 -2.58 -9.16 10.37
C GLN A 41 -3.80 -8.29 10.68
N ARG A 42 -3.87 -7.06 10.15
CA ARG A 42 -5.05 -6.19 10.30
C ARG A 42 -6.29 -6.78 9.66
N VAL A 43 -6.18 -7.29 8.43
CA VAL A 43 -7.30 -7.98 7.76
C VAL A 43 -7.82 -9.14 8.60
N ARG A 44 -6.92 -9.99 9.13
CA ARG A 44 -7.33 -11.10 10.01
C ARG A 44 -8.02 -10.62 11.28
N LYS A 45 -7.51 -9.56 11.93
CA LYS A 45 -8.15 -9.00 13.14
C LYS A 45 -9.56 -8.49 12.84
N VAL A 46 -9.74 -7.77 11.73
CA VAL A 46 -11.08 -7.33 11.29
C VAL A 46 -11.98 -8.52 11.04
N LEU A 47 -11.53 -9.54 10.30
CA LEU A 47 -12.36 -10.71 10.01
C LEU A 47 -12.73 -11.51 11.26
N LYS A 48 -11.83 -11.60 12.24
CA LYS A 48 -12.12 -12.25 13.54
C LYS A 48 -13.12 -11.49 14.40
N SER A 49 -13.29 -10.18 14.20
CA SER A 49 -14.24 -9.37 14.97
C SER A 49 -15.71 -9.63 14.62
N LYS A 50 -15.99 -10.46 13.58
CA LYS A 50 -17.35 -10.86 13.16
C LYS A 50 -18.30 -9.67 12.89
N LEU A 51 -17.75 -8.56 12.40
CA LEU A 51 -18.56 -7.42 11.94
C LEU A 51 -19.45 -7.83 10.76
N ASN A 52 -20.57 -7.14 10.58
CA ASN A 52 -21.39 -7.32 9.40
C ASN A 52 -20.58 -7.05 8.11
N GLY A 53 -20.95 -7.67 6.99
CA GLY A 53 -20.18 -7.54 5.74
C GLY A 53 -19.97 -6.09 5.31
N GLY A 54 -20.95 -5.23 5.62
CA GLY A 54 -20.90 -3.80 5.40
C GLY A 54 -19.72 -3.12 6.09
N ASN A 55 -19.60 -3.36 7.39
CA ASN A 55 -18.63 -2.79 8.32
C ASN A 55 -17.27 -3.47 8.20
N THR A 56 -17.23 -4.78 7.91
CA THR A 56 -15.98 -5.51 7.63
C THR A 56 -15.22 -4.87 6.48
N ILE A 57 -15.90 -4.58 5.36
CA ILE A 57 -15.28 -3.92 4.21
C ILE A 57 -14.84 -2.50 4.56
N LYS A 58 -15.69 -1.74 5.27
CA LYS A 58 -15.34 -0.39 5.72
C LYS A 58 -14.09 -0.39 6.60
N ALA A 59 -14.00 -1.32 7.56
CA ALA A 59 -12.86 -1.48 8.45
C ALA A 59 -11.57 -1.87 7.69
N ILE A 60 -11.65 -2.78 6.71
CA ILE A 60 -10.48 -3.12 5.86
C ILE A 60 -10.01 -1.88 5.09
N ASN A 61 -10.94 -1.17 4.44
CA ASN A 61 -10.63 0.03 3.66
C ASN A 61 -10.03 1.16 4.53
N SER A 62 -10.53 1.34 5.75
CA SER A 62 -10.11 2.44 6.63
C SER A 62 -8.89 2.11 7.49
N TRP A 63 -8.60 0.84 7.77
CA TRP A 63 -7.54 0.47 8.72
C TRP A 63 -6.41 -0.39 8.15
N ALA A 64 -6.72 -1.33 7.24
CA ALA A 64 -5.70 -2.19 6.64
C ALA A 64 -5.10 -1.54 5.39
N ILE A 65 -5.92 -1.07 4.46
CA ILE A 65 -5.49 -0.46 3.19
C ILE A 65 -4.51 0.72 3.38
N PRO A 66 -4.66 1.62 4.37
CA PRO A 66 -3.71 2.71 4.60
C PRO A 66 -2.27 2.26 4.83
N VAL A 67 -2.05 1.05 5.35
CA VAL A 67 -0.70 0.50 5.56
C VAL A 67 0.03 0.37 4.22
N ILE A 68 -0.63 -0.19 3.21
CA ILE A 68 -0.06 -0.28 1.86
C ILE A 68 0.03 1.10 1.22
N ARG A 69 -1.04 1.90 1.34
CA ARG A 69 -1.11 3.26 0.75
C ARG A 69 0.05 4.14 1.19
N TYR A 70 0.38 4.16 2.48
CA TYR A 70 1.50 4.94 3.02
C TYR A 70 2.83 4.54 2.37
N THR A 71 3.03 3.25 2.13
CA THR A 71 4.28 2.72 1.57
C THR A 71 4.36 2.81 0.05
N ALA A 72 3.26 3.12 -0.63
CA ALA A 72 3.16 3.16 -2.09
C ALA A 72 4.16 4.13 -2.75
N GLY A 73 4.46 5.25 -2.09
CA GLY A 73 5.42 6.25 -2.59
C GLY A 73 6.87 6.00 -2.17
N ILE A 74 7.13 5.01 -1.31
CA ILE A 74 8.45 4.77 -0.70
C ILE A 74 9.01 3.41 -1.17
N ILE A 75 8.15 2.43 -1.41
CA ILE A 75 8.50 1.08 -1.81
C ILE A 75 8.10 0.85 -3.26
N ASN A 76 9.03 0.32 -4.04
CA ASN A 76 8.77 -0.13 -5.41
C ASN A 76 7.97 -1.43 -5.39
N TRP A 77 6.65 -1.33 -5.31
CA TRP A 77 5.75 -2.47 -5.43
C TRP A 77 5.65 -2.95 -6.87
N THR A 78 5.72 -4.26 -7.09
CA THR A 78 5.39 -4.83 -8.40
C THR A 78 3.91 -5.19 -8.48
N GLN A 79 3.35 -5.17 -9.69
CA GLN A 79 1.98 -5.55 -9.96
C GLN A 79 1.65 -6.95 -9.40
N MET A 80 2.54 -7.92 -9.64
CA MET A 80 2.40 -9.29 -9.15
C MET A 80 2.35 -9.41 -7.62
N GLU A 81 3.13 -8.59 -6.90
CA GLU A 81 3.13 -8.57 -5.43
C GLU A 81 1.80 -8.04 -4.89
N LEU A 82 1.27 -6.98 -5.49
CA LEU A 82 -0.01 -6.38 -5.09
C LEU A 82 -1.18 -7.33 -5.40
N ASP A 83 -1.17 -7.99 -6.56
CA ASP A 83 -2.18 -9.00 -6.91
C ASP A 83 -2.12 -10.21 -5.98
N SER A 84 -0.92 -10.60 -5.54
CA SER A 84 -0.73 -11.66 -4.53
C SER A 84 -1.34 -11.28 -3.19
N LEU A 85 -1.22 -10.01 -2.76
CA LEU A 85 -1.88 -9.50 -1.55
C LEU A 85 -3.41 -9.50 -1.70
N ASP A 86 -3.95 -9.10 -2.85
CA ASP A 86 -5.39 -9.13 -3.11
C ASP A 86 -5.94 -10.57 -3.13
N ARG A 87 -5.22 -11.53 -3.76
CA ARG A 87 -5.56 -12.97 -3.71
C ARG A 87 -5.56 -13.50 -2.27
N LYS A 88 -4.54 -13.17 -1.46
CA LYS A 88 -4.47 -13.56 -0.04
C LYS A 88 -5.62 -12.95 0.76
N THR A 89 -5.98 -11.70 0.51
CA THR A 89 -7.11 -11.02 1.16
C THR A 89 -8.41 -11.78 0.89
N ARG A 90 -8.70 -12.11 -0.38
CA ARG A 90 -9.88 -12.90 -0.75
C ARG A 90 -9.88 -14.27 -0.08
N LYS A 91 -8.74 -14.99 -0.10
CA LYS A 91 -8.60 -16.29 0.58
C LYS A 91 -8.92 -16.18 2.07
N LEU A 92 -8.46 -15.14 2.75
CA LEU A 92 -8.78 -14.90 4.17
C LEU A 92 -10.27 -14.59 4.38
N MET A 93 -10.88 -13.78 3.52
CA MET A 93 -12.31 -13.51 3.59
C MET A 93 -13.14 -14.78 3.42
N THR A 94 -12.77 -15.65 2.47
CA THR A 94 -13.42 -16.95 2.28
C THR A 94 -13.23 -17.87 3.48
N PHE A 95 -12.01 -17.94 4.02
CA PHE A 95 -11.72 -18.74 5.21
C PHE A 95 -12.52 -18.29 6.44
N HIS A 96 -12.75 -16.98 6.59
CA HIS A 96 -13.55 -16.41 7.67
C HIS A 96 -15.04 -16.27 7.34
N TYR A 97 -15.54 -16.96 6.30
CA TYR A 97 -16.94 -16.96 5.86
C TYR A 97 -17.52 -15.58 5.50
N ALA A 98 -16.67 -14.56 5.29
CA ALA A 98 -17.08 -13.23 4.85
C ALA A 98 -17.36 -13.15 3.34
N LEU A 99 -16.86 -14.14 2.59
CA LEU A 99 -17.00 -14.25 1.14
C LEU A 99 -17.26 -15.72 0.75
N HIS A 100 -18.19 -15.96 -0.17
CA HIS A 100 -18.42 -17.31 -0.69
C HIS A 100 -17.28 -17.72 -1.64
N PRO A 101 -16.80 -18.98 -1.65
CA PRO A 101 -15.70 -19.41 -2.53
C PRO A 101 -15.94 -19.14 -4.02
N HIS A 102 -17.20 -19.27 -4.46
CA HIS A 102 -17.63 -19.03 -5.84
C HIS A 102 -18.25 -17.64 -6.04
N SER A 103 -18.02 -16.68 -5.13
CA SER A 103 -18.50 -15.32 -5.34
C SER A 103 -17.75 -14.67 -6.50
N ASP A 104 -18.47 -13.87 -7.29
CA ASP A 104 -17.85 -13.01 -8.28
C ASP A 104 -16.83 -12.05 -7.65
N VAL A 105 -15.62 -12.06 -8.23
CA VAL A 105 -14.48 -11.27 -7.82
C VAL A 105 -14.67 -9.81 -8.21
N ASP A 106 -15.26 -9.53 -9.37
CA ASP A 106 -15.42 -8.16 -9.86
C ASP A 106 -16.44 -7.40 -9.01
N ARG A 107 -17.53 -8.08 -8.65
CA ARG A 107 -18.52 -7.56 -7.71
C ARG A 107 -17.94 -7.17 -6.35
N LEU A 108 -16.86 -7.82 -5.90
CA LEU A 108 -16.21 -7.50 -4.61
C LEU A 108 -15.68 -6.06 -4.60
N TYR A 109 -15.09 -5.63 -5.72
CA TYR A 109 -14.42 -4.34 -5.86
C TYR A 109 -15.32 -3.26 -6.45
N LEU A 110 -16.42 -3.65 -7.11
CA LEU A 110 -17.42 -2.74 -7.65
C LEU A 110 -18.03 -1.86 -6.52
N PRO A 111 -18.26 -0.55 -6.75
CA PRO A 111 -18.91 0.33 -5.77
C PRO A 111 -20.29 -0.16 -5.33
N ARG A 112 -20.66 0.11 -4.08
CA ARG A 112 -21.99 -0.29 -3.56
C ARG A 112 -23.15 0.39 -4.27
N LYS A 113 -22.96 1.63 -4.72
CA LYS A 113 -23.95 2.37 -5.52
C LYS A 113 -24.31 1.66 -6.83
N LEU A 114 -23.42 0.80 -7.32
CA LEU A 114 -23.58 0.00 -8.53
C LEU A 114 -23.88 -1.48 -8.22
N GLY A 115 -24.34 -1.82 -7.00
CA GLY A 115 -24.66 -3.20 -6.61
C GLY A 115 -23.47 -4.07 -6.18
N GLY A 116 -22.29 -3.48 -6.08
CA GLY A 116 -21.07 -4.13 -5.61
C GLY A 116 -20.87 -4.13 -4.10
N ARG A 117 -19.67 -4.51 -3.65
CA ARG A 117 -19.30 -4.57 -2.22
C ARG A 117 -18.38 -3.43 -1.77
N SER A 118 -17.70 -2.77 -2.71
CA SER A 118 -16.84 -1.60 -2.52
C SER A 118 -15.58 -1.85 -1.68
N LEU A 119 -15.00 -3.05 -1.77
CA LEU A 119 -13.64 -3.27 -1.25
C LEU A 119 -12.64 -2.53 -2.15
N LEU A 120 -11.65 -1.86 -1.57
CA LEU A 120 -10.58 -1.25 -2.36
C LEU A 120 -9.58 -2.33 -2.79
N GLN A 121 -9.32 -2.42 -4.10
CA GLN A 121 -8.19 -3.22 -4.60
C GLN A 121 -6.88 -2.61 -4.11
N VAL A 122 -6.00 -3.46 -3.60
CA VAL A 122 -4.68 -3.03 -3.11
C VAL A 122 -3.89 -2.43 -4.26
N ASN A 123 -3.92 -3.06 -5.44
CA ASN A 123 -3.24 -2.57 -6.62
C ASN A 123 -3.70 -1.16 -7.03
N GLN A 124 -5.01 -0.97 -7.24
CA GLN A 124 -5.56 0.33 -7.61
C GLN A 124 -5.24 1.43 -6.58
N THR A 125 -5.10 1.05 -5.31
CA THR A 125 -4.77 1.99 -4.25
C THR A 125 -3.33 2.50 -4.38
N VAL A 126 -2.37 1.65 -4.72
CA VAL A 126 -0.97 2.04 -4.95
C VAL A 126 -0.88 2.96 -6.17
N GLY A 127 -1.51 2.61 -7.29
CA GLY A 127 -1.51 3.43 -8.51
C GLY A 127 -2.27 4.76 -8.40
N LYS A 128 -3.12 4.95 -7.37
CA LYS A 128 -3.74 6.25 -7.06
C LYS A 128 -2.93 7.07 -6.06
N ALA A 129 -2.20 6.42 -5.17
CA ALA A 129 -1.46 7.06 -4.09
C ALA A 129 0.00 7.37 -4.44
N CYS A 130 0.48 6.94 -5.61
CA CYS A 130 1.81 7.28 -6.08
C CYS A 130 1.98 8.80 -6.20
N ILE A 131 3.04 9.31 -5.55
CA ILE A 131 3.36 10.74 -5.48
C ILE A 131 3.50 11.33 -6.88
N GLY A 132 4.06 10.57 -7.83
CA GLY A 132 4.15 10.98 -9.24
C GLY A 132 2.80 11.35 -9.86
N ARG A 133 1.73 10.62 -9.55
CA ARG A 133 0.39 10.94 -10.07
C ARG A 133 -0.23 12.16 -9.38
N LEU A 134 0.05 12.36 -8.10
CA LEU A 134 -0.35 13.56 -7.37
C LEU A 134 0.35 14.81 -7.95
N CYS A 135 1.67 14.74 -8.18
CA CYS A 135 2.44 15.81 -8.80
C CYS A 135 1.97 16.11 -10.24
N LYS A 136 1.56 15.09 -11.01
CA LYS A 136 1.03 15.28 -12.38
C LYS A 136 -0.32 16.00 -12.41
N ASN A 137 -1.17 15.81 -11.41
CA ASN A 137 -2.54 16.35 -11.37
C ASN A 137 -2.68 17.63 -10.53
N SER A 138 -1.59 18.12 -9.91
CA SER A 138 -1.63 19.27 -9.02
C SER A 138 -1.32 20.58 -9.73
N THR A 139 -2.01 21.66 -9.32
CA THR A 139 -1.76 23.05 -9.75
C THR A 139 -0.80 23.79 -8.83
N GLN A 140 -0.35 23.18 -7.72
CA GLN A 140 0.52 23.85 -6.77
C GLN A 140 1.95 24.04 -7.31
N PRO A 141 2.53 25.26 -7.24
CA PRO A 141 3.86 25.56 -7.78
C PRO A 141 4.96 24.62 -7.26
N ALA A 142 4.97 24.36 -5.95
CA ALA A 142 5.97 23.49 -5.32
C ALA A 142 5.93 22.04 -5.84
N LEU A 143 4.74 21.52 -6.17
CA LEU A 143 4.60 20.16 -6.72
C LEU A 143 4.98 20.09 -8.21
N LEU A 144 4.80 21.19 -8.94
CA LEU A 144 5.27 21.33 -10.32
C LEU A 144 6.80 21.38 -10.40
N GLU A 145 7.46 22.06 -9.45
CA GLU A 145 8.93 22.04 -9.37
C GLU A 145 9.48 20.64 -9.09
N VAL A 146 8.84 19.91 -8.17
CA VAL A 146 9.21 18.52 -7.85
C VAL A 146 9.02 17.60 -9.06
N LYS A 147 7.98 17.83 -9.87
CA LYS A 147 7.77 17.15 -11.16
C LYS A 147 8.93 17.42 -12.13
N ASN A 148 9.37 18.68 -12.24
CA ASN A 148 10.43 19.10 -13.16
C ASN A 148 11.82 18.56 -12.77
N LYS A 149 12.02 18.22 -11.50
CA LYS A 149 13.29 17.66 -10.99
C LYS A 149 13.43 16.14 -11.19
N GLU A 150 12.48 15.48 -11.86
CA GLU A 150 12.47 14.02 -12.14
C GLU A 150 12.84 13.13 -10.94
N MET A 151 12.58 13.58 -9.70
CA MET A 151 13.06 12.88 -8.50
C MET A 151 12.34 11.54 -8.26
N PHE A 152 11.26 11.28 -8.99
CA PHE A 152 10.48 10.06 -8.87
C PHE A 152 10.50 9.30 -10.19
N LYS A 153 11.09 8.09 -10.17
CA LYS A 153 10.87 7.14 -11.25
C LYS A 153 9.37 6.82 -11.29
N ASP A 154 8.74 6.94 -12.46
CA ASP A 154 7.41 6.37 -12.67
C ASP A 154 7.53 4.88 -12.37
N SER A 155 7.09 4.45 -11.18
CA SER A 155 7.02 3.02 -10.81
C SER A 155 5.89 2.29 -11.53
N MET A 156 5.53 2.81 -12.71
CA MET A 156 4.68 2.25 -13.75
C MET A 156 5.34 2.58 -15.10
N SER A 157 6.60 2.21 -15.29
CA SER A 157 7.17 2.13 -16.63
C SER A 157 6.42 1.02 -17.38
N GLU A 158 5.59 1.43 -18.33
CA GLU A 158 5.22 0.69 -19.55
C GLU A 158 4.70 -0.74 -19.36
N VAL A 159 3.39 -0.88 -19.15
CA VAL A 159 2.69 -2.03 -19.72
C VAL A 159 2.20 -1.58 -21.09
N ALA A 160 3.02 -1.88 -22.08
CA ALA A 160 2.66 -1.87 -23.48
C ALA A 160 1.30 -2.57 -23.66
N TRP A 161 0.36 -1.89 -24.31
CA TRP A 161 -0.80 -2.53 -24.92
C TRP A 161 -0.38 -3.25 -26.21
N ALA A 162 0.69 -4.04 -26.14
CA ALA A 162 1.19 -4.85 -27.24
C ALA A 162 0.92 -6.31 -26.89
N ASN A 163 -0.20 -6.80 -27.41
CA ASN A 163 -0.60 -8.18 -27.70
C ASN A 163 -2.10 -8.35 -27.43
N ALA A 164 -2.90 -7.72 -28.28
CA ALA A 164 -4.21 -8.18 -28.71
C ALA A 164 -4.26 -8.00 -30.23
#